data_AF-A0A4Q3FUW7-F1
#
_entry.id   AF-A0A4Q3FUW7-F1
#
_cell.length_a   1.000
_cell.length_b   1.000
_cell.length_c   1.000
_cell.angle_alpha   90.00
_cell.angle_beta   90.00
_cell.angle_gamma   90.00
#
_symmetry.space_group_name_H-M   'P 1'
#
loop_
_entity.id
_entity.type
_entity.pdbx_description
1 polymer ?
#
loop_
_entity_poly.entity_id
_entity_poly.type
_entity_poly.pdbx_seq_one_letter_code
_entity_poly.pdbx_strand_id
1 'polypeptide(L)'
;MDDPNAVNSLIETPDASPVEGRVRWSPLLSLWNGGMLGAALTLGPLTFSLAALAIFIATTGATLLLGHSVGFHRRLIHRSFTCPLWLERILVWFGTMVGMSGPHGIIRTHDLRDWA
;
A
#
# COMPACT_ATOMS: atom_id res chain seq x y z
N MET A 1 14.19 10.07 -25.78
CA MET A 1 15.13 9.71 -24.70
C MET A 1 14.24 9.10 -23.64
N ASP A 2 14.19 7.78 -23.59
CA ASP A 2 13.30 7.07 -22.66
C ASP A 2 13.88 7.29 -21.27
N ASP A 3 13.16 8.05 -20.46
CA ASP A 3 13.51 8.27 -19.06
C ASP A 3 13.25 6.97 -18.30
N PRO A 4 14.29 6.24 -17.83
CA PRO A 4 14.10 5.03 -17.04
C PRO A 4 13.36 5.32 -15.72
N ASN A 5 13.32 6.59 -15.28
CA ASN A 5 12.62 7.04 -14.09
C ASN A 5 11.20 7.56 -14.38
N ALA A 6 10.66 7.42 -15.60
CA ALA A 6 9.31 7.89 -15.91
C ALA A 6 8.20 7.29 -15.02
N VAL A 7 8.51 6.19 -14.34
CA VAL A 7 7.62 5.50 -13.38
C VAL A 7 7.74 6.07 -11.97
N ASN A 8 8.88 6.67 -11.63
CA ASN A 8 9.23 7.20 -10.32
C ASN A 8 8.83 8.69 -10.22
N SER A 9 8.35 9.13 -9.06
CA SER A 9 7.96 10.51 -8.79
C SER A 9 9.01 11.35 -8.05
N LEU A 10 10.19 10.78 -7.76
CA LEU A 10 11.30 11.43 -7.08
C LEU A 10 12.05 12.38 -8.01
N ILE A 11 12.55 13.47 -7.43
CA ILE A 11 13.44 14.43 -8.09
C ILE A 11 14.76 14.38 -7.33
N GLU A 12 15.83 13.94 -7.99
CA GLU A 12 17.16 13.88 -7.37
C GLU A 12 17.70 15.28 -7.07
N THR A 13 18.25 15.44 -5.87
CA THR A 13 18.99 16.64 -5.46
C THR A 13 20.49 16.33 -5.46
N PRO A 14 21.39 17.32 -5.64
CA PRO A 14 22.85 17.09 -5.71
C PRO A 14 23.44 16.28 -4.55
N ASP A 15 22.86 16.40 -3.35
CA ASP A 15 23.30 15.71 -2.14
C ASP A 15 22.48 14.45 -1.80
N ALA A 16 21.62 13.97 -2.70
CA ALA A 16 20.84 12.75 -2.45
C ALA A 16 21.75 11.52 -2.52
N SER A 17 21.60 10.60 -1.57
CA SER A 17 22.35 9.33 -1.53
C SER A 17 21.41 8.14 -1.34
N PRO A 18 21.45 7.13 -2.22
CA PRO A 18 20.64 5.91 -2.07
C PRO A 18 21.16 5.00 -0.94
N VAL A 19 22.42 5.19 -0.54
CA VAL A 19 23.09 4.37 0.48
C VAL A 19 23.14 5.06 1.83
N GLU A 20 23.40 6.36 1.85
CA GLU A 20 23.55 7.12 3.09
C GLU A 20 22.19 7.68 3.55
N GLY A 21 21.70 7.17 4.67
CA GLY A 21 20.42 7.59 5.24
C GLY A 21 20.36 7.43 6.76
N ARG A 22 19.31 7.98 7.36
CA ARG A 22 19.00 7.76 8.80
C ARG A 22 17.68 7.04 8.93
N VAL A 23 17.71 5.86 9.54
CA VAL A 23 16.49 5.12 9.89
C VAL A 23 15.71 5.95 10.92
N ARG A 24 14.46 6.26 10.60
CA ARG A 24 13.54 6.96 11.50
C ARG A 24 12.32 6.10 11.76
N TRP A 25 11.94 6.02 13.03
CA TRP A 25 10.71 5.34 13.41
C TRP A 25 9.48 6.14 12.93
N SER A 26 8.46 5.44 12.43
CA SER A 26 7.17 6.00 12.03
C SER A 26 6.12 5.64 13.10
N PRO A 27 5.97 6.45 14.16
CA PRO A 27 5.12 6.09 15.30
C PRO A 27 3.66 5.89 14.90
N LEU A 28 3.12 6.74 14.01
CA LEU A 28 1.74 6.64 13.56
C LEU A 28 1.47 5.33 12.81
N LEU A 29 2.36 4.93 11.90
CA LEU A 29 2.19 3.69 11.16
C LEU A 29 2.38 2.46 12.06
N SER A 30 3.30 2.54 13.02
CA SER A 30 3.48 1.48 14.02
C SER A 30 2.28 1.33 14.94
N LEU A 31 1.71 2.42 15.44
CA LEU A 31 0.51 2.39 16.27
C LEU A 31 -0.71 1.89 15.48
N TRP A 32 -0.85 2.29 14.22
CA TRP A 32 -1.93 1.82 13.35
C TRP A 32 -1.85 0.31 13.12
N ASN A 33 -0.73 -0.19 12.62
CA ASN A 33 -0.56 -1.63 12.35
C ASN A 33 -0.52 -2.46 13.63
N GLY A 34 0.13 -1.96 14.69
CA GLY A 34 0.17 -2.60 15.99
C GLY A 34 -1.21 -2.68 16.64
N GLY A 35 -2.01 -1.62 16.52
CA GLY A 35 -3.40 -1.60 16.99
C GLY A 35 -4.28 -2.60 16.26
N MET A 36 -4.19 -2.68 14.93
CA MET A 36 -4.90 -3.70 14.14
C MET A 36 -4.49 -5.12 14.54
N LEU A 37 -3.18 -5.37 14.72
CA LEU A 37 -2.67 -6.67 15.17
C LEU A 37 -3.17 -7.02 16.57
N GLY A 38 -3.10 -6.09 17.52
CA GLY A 38 -3.61 -6.29 18.88
C GLY A 38 -5.12 -6.59 18.89
N ALA A 39 -5.90 -5.83 18.11
CA ALA A 39 -7.34 -6.09 17.95
C ALA A 39 -7.61 -7.47 17.35
N ALA A 40 -6.87 -7.88 16.31
CA ALA A 40 -7.03 -9.20 15.69
C ALA A 40 -6.69 -10.35 16.66
N LEU A 41 -5.60 -10.24 17.42
CA LEU A 41 -5.17 -11.27 18.37
C LEU A 41 -6.10 -11.40 19.59
N THR A 42 -6.80 -10.32 19.95
CA THR A 42 -7.74 -10.31 21.09
C THR A 42 -9.17 -10.61 20.66
N LEU A 43 -9.73 -9.85 19.72
CA LEU A 43 -11.11 -10.00 19.28
C LEU A 43 -11.32 -11.21 18.37
N GLY A 44 -10.30 -11.62 17.62
CA GLY A 44 -10.39 -12.78 16.72
C GLY A 44 -10.82 -14.06 17.43
N PRO A 45 -10.11 -14.51 18.47
CA PRO A 45 -10.52 -15.68 19.25
C PRO A 45 -11.86 -15.50 19.98
N LEU A 46 -12.13 -14.29 20.49
CA LEU A 46 -13.36 -13.99 21.25
C LEU A 46 -14.62 -13.97 20.39
N THR A 47 -14.49 -13.74 19.09
CA THR A 47 -15.63 -13.57 18.16
C THR A 47 -15.62 -14.58 17.01
N PHE A 48 -14.79 -15.62 17.12
CA PHE A 48 -14.58 -16.57 16.03
C PHE A 48 -15.87 -17.28 15.62
N SER A 49 -16.09 -17.34 14.31
CA SER A 49 -17.04 -18.24 13.68
C SER A 49 -16.56 -18.58 12.27
N LEU A 50 -17.01 -19.71 11.72
CA LEU A 50 -16.69 -20.07 10.33
C LEU A 50 -17.18 -19.01 9.33
N ALA A 51 -18.32 -18.37 9.62
CA ALA A 51 -18.83 -17.27 8.80
C ALA A 51 -17.91 -16.04 8.85
N ALA A 52 -17.45 -15.64 10.03
CA ALA A 52 -16.49 -14.54 10.17
C ALA A 52 -15.16 -14.84 9.47
N LEU A 53 -14.67 -16.08 9.57
CA LEU A 53 -13.48 -16.51 8.85
C LEU A 53 -13.66 -16.45 7.33
N ALA A 54 -14.81 -16.89 6.81
CA ALA A 54 -15.12 -16.82 5.39
C ALA A 54 -15.16 -15.37 4.89
N ILE A 55 -15.82 -14.47 5.65
CA ILE A 55 -15.83 -13.03 5.35
C ILE A 55 -14.41 -12.48 5.36
N PHE A 56 -13.61 -12.77 6.38
CA PHE A 56 -12.22 -12.32 6.48
C PHE A 56 -11.40 -12.74 5.25
N ILE A 57 -11.49 -14.01 4.83
CA ILE A 57 -10.76 -14.51 3.66
C ILE A 57 -11.23 -13.78 2.39
N ALA A 58 -12.54 -13.67 2.20
CA ALA A 58 -13.12 -13.02 1.02
C ALA A 58 -12.73 -11.54 0.93
N THR A 59 -12.86 -10.79 2.03
CA THR A 59 -12.51 -9.37 2.07
C THR A 59 -11.01 -9.15 1.94
N THR A 60 -10.18 -9.97 2.59
CA THR A 60 -8.72 -9.87 2.48
C THR A 60 -8.25 -10.19 1.06
N GLY A 61 -8.80 -11.24 0.45
CA GLY A 61 -8.51 -11.57 -0.95
C GLY A 61 -8.91 -10.44 -1.90
N ALA A 62 -10.12 -9.89 -1.73
CA ALA A 62 -10.60 -8.78 -2.55
C ALA A 62 -9.74 -7.52 -2.39
N THR A 63 -9.42 -7.10 -1.16
CA THR A 63 -8.64 -5.88 -0.91
C THR A 63 -7.19 -6.03 -1.37
N LEU A 64 -6.55 -7.18 -1.17
CA LEU A 64 -5.17 -7.39 -1.64
C LEU A 64 -5.09 -7.48 -3.16
N LEU A 65 -5.97 -8.26 -3.80
CA LEU A 65 -5.92 -8.45 -5.25
C LEU A 65 -6.37 -7.19 -6.00
N LEU A 66 -7.56 -6.68 -5.69
CA LEU A 66 -8.09 -5.50 -6.38
C LEU A 66 -7.37 -4.23 -5.95
N GLY A 67 -7.14 -4.09 -4.65
CA GLY A 67 -6.59 -2.88 -4.06
C GLY A 67 -5.08 -2.76 -4.22
N HIS A 68 -4.34 -3.69 -3.61
CA HIS A 68 -2.88 -3.59 -3.63
C HIS A 68 -2.29 -3.94 -5.00
N SER A 69 -2.63 -5.10 -5.58
CA SER A 69 -2.04 -5.56 -6.83
C SER A 69 -2.54 -4.79 -8.05
N VAL A 70 -3.86 -4.70 -8.24
CA VAL A 70 -4.43 -4.04 -9.43
C VAL A 70 -4.47 -2.51 -9.25
N GLY A 71 -4.97 -2.02 -8.13
CA GLY A 71 -5.15 -0.59 -7.85
C GLY A 71 -3.84 0.17 -7.61
N PHE A 72 -3.17 -0.08 -6.49
CA PHE A 72 -1.96 0.63 -6.11
C PHE A 72 -0.79 0.31 -7.02
N HIS A 73 -0.45 -0.97 -7.17
CA HIS A 73 0.76 -1.36 -7.88
C HIS A 73 0.63 -1.14 -9.41
N ARG A 74 -0.32 -1.80 -10.06
CA ARG A 74 -0.42 -1.73 -11.53
C ARG A 74 -1.02 -0.43 -12.05
N ARG A 75 -2.10 0.06 -11.44
CA ARG A 75 -2.80 1.25 -11.95
C ARG A 75 -2.17 2.55 -11.47
N LEU A 76 -2.03 2.75 -10.15
CA LEU A 76 -1.61 4.01 -9.56
C LEU A 76 -0.11 4.27 -9.75
N ILE A 77 0.74 3.29 -9.41
CA ILE A 77 2.20 3.41 -9.51
C ILE A 77 2.67 3.20 -10.96
N HIS A 78 2.48 1.99 -11.51
CA HIS A 78 3.05 1.65 -12.81
C HIS A 78 2.26 2.14 -14.03
N ARG A 79 1.03 2.64 -13.83
CA ARG A 79 0.12 3.07 -14.91
C ARG A 79 0.02 2.06 -16.08
N SER A 80 0.09 0.76 -15.78
CA SER A 80 0.23 -0.30 -16.80
C SER A 80 -1.02 -0.52 -17.67
N PHE A 81 -2.14 0.12 -17.32
CA PHE A 81 -3.38 0.09 -18.09
C PHE A 81 -4.19 1.36 -17.85
N THR A 82 -5.12 1.64 -18.77
CA THR A 82 -6.09 2.73 -18.66
C THR A 82 -7.44 2.20 -18.21
N CYS A 83 -8.17 2.99 -17.42
CA CYS A 83 -9.54 2.69 -17.03
C CYS A 83 -10.34 3.97 -16.76
N PRO A 84 -11.68 3.92 -16.76
CA PRO A 84 -12.50 5.06 -16.35
C PRO A 84 -12.20 5.48 -14.91
N LEU A 85 -12.27 6.77 -14.63
CA LEU A 85 -11.89 7.35 -13.33
C LEU A 85 -12.64 6.75 -12.13
N TRP A 86 -13.90 6.33 -12.32
CA TRP A 86 -14.68 5.70 -11.25
C TRP A 86 -14.06 4.36 -10.82
N LEU A 87 -13.56 3.57 -11.79
CA LEU A 87 -12.95 2.26 -11.51
C LEU A 87 -11.60 2.44 -10.83
N GLU A 88 -10.79 3.40 -11.31
CA GLU A 88 -9.53 3.75 -10.66
C GLU A 88 -9.73 4.11 -9.19
N ARG A 89 -10.73 4.97 -8.89
CA ARG A 89 -11.05 5.37 -7.52
C ARG A 89 -11.50 4.20 -6.65
N ILE A 90 -12.29 3.28 -7.18
CA ILE A 90 -12.70 2.06 -6.45
C ILE A 90 -11.48 1.20 -6.12
N LEU A 91 -10.60 0.96 -7.09
CA LEU A 91 -9.39 0.15 -6.89
C LEU A 91 -8.44 0.80 -5.87
N VAL A 92 -8.24 2.13 -5.95
CA VAL A 92 -7.45 2.90 -4.99
C VAL A 92 -8.08 2.87 -3.59
N TRP A 93 -9.41 2.92 -3.50
CA TRP A 93 -10.13 2.77 -2.23
C TRP A 93 -9.92 1.38 -1.61
N PHE A 94 -10.03 0.30 -2.41
CA PHE A 94 -9.67 -1.05 -1.96
C PHE A 94 -8.23 -1.12 -1.46
N GLY A 95 -7.28 -0.47 -2.16
CA GLY A 95 -5.88 -0.42 -1.75
C GLY A 95 -5.68 0.28 -0.41
N THR A 96 -6.43 1.37 -0.19
CA THR A 96 -6.38 2.14 1.06
C THR A 96 -6.88 1.30 2.24
N MET A 97 -7.91 0.47 2.03
CA MET A 97 -8.41 -0.45 3.07
C MET A 97 -7.43 -1.54 3.49
N VAL A 98 -6.40 -1.86 2.68
CA VAL A 98 -5.36 -2.82 3.07
C VAL A 98 -4.57 -2.32 4.30
N GLY A 99 -4.54 -1.00 4.53
CA GLY A 99 -4.00 -0.43 5.77
C GLY A 99 -2.47 -0.32 5.82
N MET A 100 -1.75 -0.62 4.74
CA MET A 100 -0.28 -0.48 4.66
C MET A 100 0.18 0.97 4.60
N SER A 101 -0.48 1.78 3.77
CA SER A 101 -0.33 3.24 3.69
C SER A 101 -1.39 3.80 2.74
N GLY A 102 -1.62 5.12 2.78
CA GLY A 102 -2.44 5.79 1.77
C GLY A 102 -1.74 5.88 0.40
N PRO A 103 -2.44 6.35 -0.65
CA PRO A 103 -1.92 6.44 -2.01
C PRO A 103 -0.55 7.14 -2.14
N HIS A 104 -0.35 8.26 -1.45
CA HIS A 104 0.94 8.97 -1.45
C HIS A 104 2.03 8.20 -0.69
N GLY A 105 1.65 7.51 0.40
CA GLY A 105 2.59 6.74 1.20
C GLY A 105 3.14 5.55 0.42
N ILE A 106 2.27 4.84 -0.33
CA ILE A 106 2.69 3.67 -1.09
C ILE A 106 3.56 4.07 -2.28
N ILE A 107 3.25 5.17 -2.98
CA ILE A 107 4.10 5.71 -4.05
C ILE A 107 5.46 6.07 -3.48
N ARG A 108 5.51 6.83 -2.37
CA ARG A 108 6.77 7.21 -1.73
C ARG A 108 7.60 5.99 -1.33
N THR A 109 7.01 4.98 -0.70
CA THR A 109 7.73 3.77 -0.29
C THR A 109 8.21 2.96 -1.48
N HIS A 110 7.38 2.85 -2.53
CA HIS A 110 7.74 2.14 -3.75
C HIS A 110 8.90 2.84 -4.47
N ASP A 111 8.77 4.14 -4.70
CA ASP A 111 9.75 4.95 -5.42
C ASP A 111 11.09 5.03 -4.67
N LEU A 112 11.06 5.17 -3.34
CA LEU A 112 12.28 5.16 -2.53
C LEU A 112 12.99 3.81 -2.55
N ARG A 113 12.23 2.70 -2.57
CA ARG A 113 12.80 1.36 -2.67
C ARG A 113 13.45 1.13 -4.04
N ASP A 114 12.81 1.61 -5.11
CA ASP A 114 13.34 1.40 -6.47
C ASP A 114 14.53 2.34 -6.77
N TRP A 115 14.60 3.47 -6.06
CA TRP A 115 15.71 4.41 -6.18
C TRP A 115 16.95 4.02 -5.36
N ALA A 116 16.77 3.40 -4.19
CA ALA A 116 17.85 2.99 -3.29
C ALA A 116 18.45 1.61 -3.61
#